data_AF-A0A530QQT0-F1
#
_entry.id   AF-A0A530QQT0-F1
#
_cell.length_a   1.000
_cell.length_b   1.000
_cell.length_c   1.000
_cell.angle_alpha   90.00
_cell.angle_beta   90.00
_cell.angle_gamma   90.00
#
_symmetry.space_group_name_H-M   'P 1'
#
loop_
_entity.id
_entity.type
_entity.pdbx_description
1 polymer ?
#
loop_
_entity_poly.entity_id
_entity_poly.type
_entity_poly.pdbx_seq_one_letter_code
_entity_poly.pdbx_strand_id
1 'polypeptide(L)'
;MKLARVALIAAAVVAAVAVCSSSATGAASGQERTALRIEIDGAIGPASAMQFEEALAVAAERNAEVFILQMDTPGGLVTSMREIIADILASPVPVIGYVAPAGGHAASAGTYILYATHVAAMAPGTNLGAATPIEMGGPLPSFPGGDDKNTGPEAG
;
A
#
# COMPACT_ATOMS: atom_id res chain seq x y z
N MET A 1 3.95 48.42 39.23
CA MET A 1 3.44 47.85 37.95
C MET A 1 4.35 46.78 37.33
N LYS A 2 5.70 46.86 37.41
CA LYS A 2 6.60 45.84 36.83
C LYS A 2 6.55 44.47 37.54
N LEU A 3 6.49 44.46 38.87
CA LEU A 3 6.46 43.22 39.68
C LEU A 3 5.17 42.40 39.48
N ALA A 4 4.03 43.06 39.33
CA ALA A 4 2.74 42.40 39.05
C ALA A 4 2.72 41.71 37.69
N ARG A 5 3.41 42.25 36.68
CA ARG A 5 3.52 41.63 35.33
C ARG A 5 4.42 40.39 35.34
N VAL A 6 5.50 40.39 36.12
CA VAL A 6 6.39 39.24 36.26
C VAL A 6 5.70 38.08 36.96
N ALA A 7 4.93 38.35 38.02
CA ALA A 7 4.14 37.33 38.71
C ALA A 7 3.06 36.70 37.81
N LEU A 8 2.44 37.51 36.95
CA LEU A 8 1.38 37.07 36.04
C LEU A 8 1.92 36.20 34.89
N ILE A 9 3.13 36.50 34.40
CA ILE A 9 3.83 35.69 33.39
C ILE A 9 4.32 34.37 34.01
N ALA A 10 4.86 34.39 35.23
CA ALA A 10 5.29 33.16 35.92
C ALA A 10 4.11 32.22 36.19
N ALA A 11 2.96 32.75 36.62
CA ALA A 11 1.74 31.97 36.83
C ALA A 11 1.19 31.38 35.52
N ALA A 12 1.28 32.12 34.40
CA ALA A 12 0.86 31.62 33.08
C ALA A 12 1.77 30.49 32.56
N VAL A 13 3.09 30.56 32.82
CA VAL A 13 4.03 29.49 32.43
C VAL A 13 3.82 28.23 33.27
N VAL A 14 3.57 28.37 34.57
CA VAL A 14 3.27 27.21 35.45
C VAL A 14 1.94 26.56 35.07
N ALA A 15 0.92 27.34 34.72
CA ALA A 15 -0.35 26.82 34.22
C ALA A 15 -0.21 26.11 32.86
N ALA A 16 0.62 26.62 31.95
CA ALA A 16 0.88 25.98 30.65
C ALA A 16 1.61 24.63 30.79
N VAL A 17 2.58 24.54 31.71
CA VAL A 17 3.30 23.27 31.96
C VAL A 17 2.40 22.23 32.62
N ALA A 18 1.49 22.64 33.52
CA ALA A 18 0.55 21.74 34.17
C ALA A 18 -0.50 21.14 33.20
N VAL A 19 -0.92 21.90 32.18
CA VAL A 19 -1.90 21.44 31.17
C VAL A 19 -1.28 20.46 30.16
N CYS A 20 0.04 20.54 29.92
CA CYS A 20 0.74 19.61 29.03
C CYS A 20 1.01 18.22 29.64
N SER A 21 0.89 18.05 30.96
CA SER A 21 1.15 16.76 31.61
C SER A 21 -0.07 15.83 31.69
N SER A 22 -1.26 16.26 31.24
CA SER A 22 -2.52 15.52 31.47
C SER A 22 -3.06 14.76 30.26
N SER A 23 -2.26 14.54 29.20
CA SER A 23 -2.73 13.86 27.97
C SER A 23 -2.05 12.52 27.70
N ALA A 24 -1.76 11.72 28.73
CA ALA A 24 -1.23 10.37 28.56
C ALA A 24 -1.78 9.38 29.59
N THR A 25 -3.10 9.30 29.73
CA THR A 25 -3.74 8.15 30.37
C THR A 25 -4.95 7.73 29.56
N GLY A 26 -4.70 7.29 28.32
CA GLY A 26 -5.60 6.36 27.67
C GLY A 26 -5.58 5.09 28.51
N ALA A 27 -6.61 4.87 29.32
CA ALA A 27 -6.81 3.60 29.99
C ALA A 27 -6.84 2.52 28.91
N ALA A 28 -5.77 1.73 28.84
CA ALA A 28 -5.77 0.51 28.07
C ALA A 28 -6.79 -0.42 28.73
N SER A 29 -8.00 -0.47 28.17
CA SER A 29 -8.87 -1.62 28.36
C SER A 29 -8.06 -2.85 27.94
N GLY A 30 -8.07 -3.90 28.77
CA GLY A 30 -7.32 -5.15 28.53
C GLY A 30 -7.81 -5.98 27.34
N GLN A 31 -8.29 -5.34 26.27
CA GLN A 31 -8.49 -5.98 24.98
C GLN A 31 -7.16 -5.95 24.22
N GLU A 32 -6.62 -7.13 23.98
CA GLU A 32 -5.44 -7.35 23.16
C GLU A 32 -5.72 -6.85 21.73
N ARG A 33 -5.15 -5.69 21.38
CA ARG A 33 -5.28 -5.14 20.03
C ARG A 33 -4.37 -5.92 19.10
N THR A 34 -4.98 -6.61 18.14
CA THR A 34 -4.26 -7.48 17.20
C THR A 34 -4.13 -6.80 15.86
N ALA A 35 -2.91 -6.74 15.33
CA ALA A 35 -2.64 -6.39 13.94
C ALA A 35 -2.19 -7.65 13.21
N LEU A 36 -2.81 -7.95 12.06
CA LEU A 36 -2.37 -9.04 11.19
C LEU A 36 -1.61 -8.48 9.99
N ARG A 37 -0.66 -9.24 9.48
CA ARG A 37 0.14 -8.86 8.31
C ARG A 37 0.26 -10.03 7.34
N ILE A 38 0.19 -9.71 6.05
CA ILE A 38 0.71 -10.57 4.99
C ILE A 38 1.80 -9.87 4.20
N GLU A 39 2.53 -10.65 3.42
CA GLU A 39 3.56 -10.19 2.51
C GLU A 39 3.28 -10.74 1.12
N ILE A 40 3.27 -9.83 0.14
CA ILE A 40 3.23 -10.16 -1.29
C ILE A 40 4.57 -9.69 -1.88
N ASP A 41 5.41 -10.66 -2.20
CA ASP A 41 6.69 -10.46 -2.90
C ASP A 41 6.58 -11.01 -4.32
N GLY A 42 6.85 -10.16 -5.31
CA GLY A 42 6.83 -10.50 -6.73
C GLY A 42 5.55 -10.09 -7.45
N ALA A 43 5.24 -10.79 -8.54
CA ALA A 43 4.19 -10.38 -9.47
C ALA A 43 2.77 -10.53 -8.89
N ILE A 44 1.92 -9.53 -9.18
CA ILE A 44 0.49 -9.59 -8.84
C ILE A 44 -0.24 -10.51 -9.82
N GLY A 45 -0.83 -11.59 -9.31
CA GLY A 45 -1.58 -12.57 -10.08
C GLY A 45 -2.66 -13.28 -9.26
N PRO A 46 -3.30 -14.31 -9.82
CA PRO A 46 -4.44 -14.98 -9.17
C PRO A 46 -4.09 -15.56 -7.80
N ALA A 47 -2.87 -16.07 -7.64
CA ALA A 47 -2.41 -16.61 -6.35
C ALA A 47 -2.28 -15.54 -5.27
N SER A 48 -1.73 -14.36 -5.61
CA SER A 48 -1.59 -13.25 -4.66
C SER A 48 -2.95 -12.62 -4.31
N ALA A 49 -3.90 -12.61 -5.25
CA ALA A 49 -5.27 -12.15 -5.01
C ALA A 49 -5.99 -13.08 -4.00
N MET A 50 -5.93 -14.39 -4.23
CA MET A 50 -6.49 -15.39 -3.32
C MET A 50 -5.84 -15.31 -1.92
N GLN A 51 -4.52 -15.18 -1.86
CA GLN A 51 -3.80 -15.01 -0.59
C GLN A 51 -4.26 -13.76 0.16
N PHE A 52 -4.49 -12.65 -0.54
CA PHE A 52 -4.98 -11.41 0.06
C PHE A 52 -6.40 -11.59 0.60
N GLU A 53 -7.31 -12.14 -0.20
CA GLU A 53 -8.71 -12.39 0.19
C GLU A 53 -8.79 -13.27 1.44
N GLU A 54 -8.10 -14.42 1.44
CA GLU A 54 -8.09 -15.36 2.57
C GLU A 54 -7.55 -14.70 3.84
N ALA A 55 -6.46 -13.94 3.74
CA ALA A 55 -5.87 -13.28 4.88
C ALA A 55 -6.71 -12.12 5.42
N LEU A 56 -7.40 -11.39 4.54
CA LEU A 56 -8.34 -10.35 4.92
C LEU A 56 -9.55 -10.93 5.65
N ALA A 57 -10.06 -12.06 5.18
CA ALA A 57 -11.13 -12.79 5.85
C ALA A 57 -10.70 -13.23 7.27
N VAL A 58 -9.50 -13.78 7.42
CA VAL A 58 -8.94 -14.14 8.73
C VAL A 58 -8.78 -12.91 9.63
N ALA A 59 -8.39 -11.75 9.09
CA ALA A 59 -8.30 -10.50 9.84
C ALA A 59 -9.67 -10.04 10.35
N ALA A 60 -10.71 -10.14 9.51
CA ALA A 60 -12.08 -9.83 9.88
C ALA A 60 -12.61 -10.79 10.97
N GLU A 61 -12.44 -12.11 10.78
CA GLU A 61 -12.87 -13.13 11.76
C GLU A 61 -12.22 -12.93 13.14
N ARG A 62 -10.95 -12.54 13.15
CA ARG A 62 -10.19 -12.27 14.39
C ARG A 62 -10.44 -10.89 14.98
N ASN A 63 -11.32 -10.08 14.37
CA ASN A 63 -11.54 -8.68 14.75
C ASN A 63 -10.22 -7.92 14.91
N ALA A 64 -9.32 -8.08 13.92
CA ALA A 64 -8.07 -7.35 13.91
C ALA A 64 -8.34 -5.84 13.86
N GLU A 65 -7.57 -5.07 14.62
CA GLU A 65 -7.68 -3.60 14.65
C GLU A 65 -7.26 -3.02 13.29
N VAL A 66 -6.25 -3.63 12.68
CA VAL A 66 -5.73 -3.28 11.35
C VAL A 66 -5.21 -4.53 10.65
N PHE A 67 -5.26 -4.50 9.32
CA PHE A 67 -4.64 -5.48 8.44
C PHE A 67 -3.54 -4.83 7.62
N ILE A 68 -2.34 -5.40 7.64
CA ILE A 68 -1.16 -4.84 6.96
C ILE A 68 -0.85 -5.69 5.73
N LEU A 69 -0.97 -5.09 4.55
CA LEU A 69 -0.47 -5.63 3.30
C LEU A 69 0.94 -5.09 3.06
N GLN A 70 1.97 -5.88 3.36
CA GLN A 70 3.33 -5.57 2.96
C GLN A 70 3.54 -5.99 1.50
N MET A 71 4.16 -5.15 0.68
CA MET A 71 4.39 -5.43 -0.73
C MET A 71 5.78 -5.01 -1.24
N ASP A 72 6.37 -5.87 -2.05
CA ASP A 72 7.44 -5.56 -3.00
C ASP A 72 7.07 -6.22 -4.34
N THR A 73 6.68 -5.43 -5.33
CA THR A 73 6.09 -5.92 -6.57
C THR A 73 6.49 -5.09 -7.80
N PRO A 74 6.90 -5.75 -8.90
CA PRO A 74 7.07 -5.10 -10.19
C PRO A 74 5.74 -4.82 -10.91
N GLY A 75 4.61 -5.23 -10.33
CA GLY A 75 3.28 -5.14 -10.93
C GLY A 75 2.73 -6.51 -11.32
N GLY A 76 1.71 -6.53 -12.18
CA GLY A 76 1.08 -7.77 -12.60
C GLY A 76 -0.22 -7.57 -13.35
N LEU A 77 -1.10 -8.57 -13.28
CA LEU A 77 -2.33 -8.60 -14.06
C LEU A 77 -3.34 -7.55 -13.58
N VAL A 78 -3.97 -6.86 -14.54
CA VAL A 78 -5.03 -5.86 -14.26
C VAL A 78 -6.25 -6.50 -13.57
N THR A 79 -6.55 -7.76 -13.87
CA THR A 79 -7.66 -8.51 -13.24
C THR A 79 -7.39 -8.70 -11.75
N SER A 80 -6.25 -9.30 -11.40
CA SER A 80 -5.86 -9.54 -10.00
C SER A 80 -5.65 -8.25 -9.20
N MET A 81 -5.13 -7.20 -9.85
CA MET A 81 -5.08 -5.86 -9.27
C MET A 81 -6.48 -5.35 -8.90
N ARG A 82 -7.45 -5.48 -9.80
CA ARG A 82 -8.83 -5.03 -9.59
C ARG A 82 -9.57 -5.85 -8.52
N GLU A 83 -9.31 -7.15 -8.45
CA GLU A 83 -9.82 -8.03 -7.40
C GLU A 83 -9.35 -7.54 -6.02
N ILE A 84 -8.03 -7.41 -5.82
CA ILE A 84 -7.45 -6.92 -4.56
C ILE A 84 -7.99 -5.53 -4.20
N ILE A 85 -8.11 -4.62 -5.16
CA ILE A 85 -8.68 -3.28 -4.93
C ILE A 85 -10.13 -3.37 -4.46
N ALA A 86 -10.95 -4.23 -5.08
CA ALA A 86 -12.35 -4.40 -4.68
C ALA A 86 -12.45 -4.92 -3.25
N ASP A 87 -11.61 -5.89 -2.88
CA ASP A 87 -11.57 -6.46 -1.53
C ASP A 87 -11.14 -5.44 -0.48
N ILE A 88 -10.14 -4.60 -0.79
CA ILE A 88 -9.72 -3.49 0.08
C ILE A 88 -10.87 -2.51 0.31
N LEU A 89 -11.57 -2.10 -0.75
CA LEU A 89 -12.65 -1.11 -0.69
C LEU A 89 -13.91 -1.65 0.03
N ALA A 90 -14.12 -2.96 -0.01
CA ALA A 90 -15.19 -3.64 0.72
C ALA A 90 -14.80 -4.05 2.15
N SER A 91 -13.56 -3.79 2.56
CA SER A 91 -13.03 -4.38 3.79
C SER A 91 -13.72 -3.87 5.05
N PRO A 92 -14.11 -4.76 5.99
CA PRO A 92 -14.58 -4.36 7.31
C PRO A 92 -13.43 -4.02 8.27
N VAL A 93 -12.17 -4.26 7.88
CA VAL A 93 -10.96 -3.99 8.69
C VAL A 93 -10.10 -2.94 7.99
N PRO A 94 -9.59 -1.91 8.69
CA PRO A 94 -8.69 -0.95 8.08
C PRO A 94 -7.42 -1.60 7.50
N VAL A 95 -7.26 -1.50 6.19
CA VAL A 95 -6.09 -2.02 5.45
C VAL A 95 -5.01 -0.95 5.33
N ILE A 96 -3.81 -1.26 5.84
CA ILE A 96 -2.58 -0.49 5.67
C ILE A 96 -1.76 -1.14 4.55
N GLY A 97 -1.52 -0.42 3.46
CA GLY A 97 -0.54 -0.82 2.45
C GLY A 97 0.86 -0.36 2.85
N TYR A 98 1.83 -1.26 2.85
CA TYR A 98 3.21 -0.99 3.27
C TYR A 98 4.21 -1.46 2.22
N VAL A 99 4.82 -0.51 1.50
CA VAL A 99 5.90 -0.83 0.55
C VAL A 99 7.20 -1.05 1.34
N ALA A 100 7.71 -2.28 1.32
CA ALA A 100 8.87 -2.69 2.10
C ALA A 100 9.44 -4.01 1.56
N PRO A 101 10.72 -4.35 1.82
CA PRO A 101 11.69 -3.63 2.67
C PRO A 101 12.28 -2.39 1.99
N ALA A 102 13.23 -1.72 2.65
CA ALA A 102 13.99 -0.63 2.03
C ALA A 102 14.59 -1.09 0.69
N GLY A 103 14.41 -0.30 -0.37
CA GLY A 103 14.79 -0.66 -1.74
C GLY A 103 13.70 -1.38 -2.55
N GLY A 104 12.65 -1.88 -1.88
CA GLY A 104 11.48 -2.47 -2.54
C GLY A 104 10.63 -1.45 -3.30
N HIS A 105 9.64 -1.93 -4.04
CA HIS A 105 8.83 -1.09 -4.91
C HIS A 105 7.38 -1.56 -5.01
N ALA A 106 6.47 -0.62 -5.24
CA ALA A 106 5.09 -0.91 -5.63
C ALA A 106 4.86 -0.37 -7.04
N ALA A 107 5.30 -1.13 -8.04
CA ALA A 107 5.19 -0.72 -9.44
C ALA A 107 3.87 -1.20 -10.08
N SER A 108 3.40 -0.48 -11.09
CA SER A 108 2.24 -0.84 -11.91
C SER A 108 1.01 -1.23 -11.08
N ALA A 109 0.59 -2.49 -11.09
CA ALA A 109 -0.50 -2.99 -10.26
C ALA A 109 -0.36 -2.61 -8.78
N GLY A 110 0.86 -2.70 -8.23
CA GLY A 110 1.15 -2.34 -6.84
C GLY A 110 0.84 -0.88 -6.52
N THR A 111 1.04 0.04 -7.48
CA THR A 111 0.70 1.46 -7.30
C THR A 111 -0.79 1.65 -7.08
N TYR A 112 -1.62 1.00 -7.90
CA TYR A 112 -3.07 1.10 -7.80
C TYR A 112 -3.62 0.40 -6.56
N ILE A 113 -3.04 -0.74 -6.18
CA ILE A 113 -3.38 -1.42 -4.93
C ILE A 113 -3.08 -0.49 -3.74
N LEU A 114 -1.89 0.12 -3.70
CA LEU A 114 -1.51 1.04 -2.63
C LEU A 114 -2.47 2.24 -2.54
N TYR A 115 -2.90 2.80 -3.67
CA TYR A 115 -3.89 3.90 -3.72
C TYR A 115 -5.26 3.52 -3.15
N ALA A 116 -5.64 2.24 -3.19
CA ALA A 116 -6.90 1.78 -2.63
C ALA A 116 -6.85 1.58 -1.11
N THR A 117 -5.65 1.47 -0.52
CA THR A 117 -5.50 1.23 0.92
C THR A 117 -5.93 2.44 1.76
N HIS A 118 -6.42 2.17 2.97
CA HIS A 118 -6.90 3.21 3.89
C HIS A 118 -5.73 4.07 4.40
N VAL A 119 -4.57 3.45 4.57
CA VAL A 119 -3.31 4.12 4.91
C VAL A 119 -2.21 3.54 4.04
N ALA A 120 -1.52 4.39 3.30
CA ALA A 120 -0.32 4.03 2.57
C ALA A 120 0.92 4.41 3.38
N ALA A 121 1.84 3.46 3.55
CA ALA A 121 3.13 3.63 4.19
C ALA A 121 4.25 3.07 3.29
N MET A 122 5.44 3.64 3.42
CA MET A 122 6.59 3.27 2.61
C MET A 122 7.85 3.24 3.49
N ALA A 123 8.61 2.15 3.41
CA ALA A 123 9.93 2.08 4.01
C ALA A 123 10.88 3.08 3.30
N PRO A 124 11.89 3.64 3.99
CA PRO A 124 12.85 4.54 3.35
C PRO A 124 13.52 3.90 2.12
N GLY A 125 13.67 4.69 1.04
CA GLY A 125 14.32 4.24 -0.19
C GLY A 125 13.50 3.27 -1.05
N THR A 126 12.19 3.14 -0.79
CA THR A 126 11.27 2.40 -1.69
C THR A 126 10.75 3.28 -2.81
N ASN A 127 10.21 2.65 -3.87
CA ASN A 127 9.67 3.35 -5.04
C ASN A 127 8.18 3.05 -5.27
N LEU A 128 7.46 4.03 -5.80
CA LEU A 128 6.05 3.94 -6.18
C LEU A 128 5.87 4.54 -7.58
N GLY A 129 5.16 3.85 -8.47
CA GLY A 129 4.88 4.36 -9.83
C GLY A 129 5.03 3.32 -10.94
N ALA A 130 5.51 3.76 -12.12
CA ALA A 130 5.59 2.92 -13.32
C ALA A 130 4.26 2.22 -13.68
N ALA A 131 3.17 3.00 -13.69
CA ALA A 131 1.79 2.50 -13.75
C ALA A 131 1.08 2.68 -15.10
N THR A 132 1.85 2.80 -16.19
CA THR A 132 1.29 2.81 -17.53
C THR A 132 0.89 1.38 -17.95
N PRO A 133 -0.39 1.12 -18.29
CA PRO A 133 -0.81 -0.19 -18.77
C PRO A 133 -0.06 -0.58 -20.05
N ILE A 134 0.40 -1.82 -20.12
CA ILE A 134 0.97 -2.42 -21.33
C ILE A 134 0.22 -3.71 -21.64
N GLU A 135 0.01 -3.99 -22.93
CA GLU A 135 -0.56 -5.27 -23.35
C GLU A 135 0.51 -6.37 -23.22
N MET A 136 0.25 -7.34 -22.34
CA MET A 136 1.06 -8.54 -22.24
C MET A 136 0.79 -9.43 -23.46
N GLY A 137 1.76 -9.50 -24.38
CA GLY A 137 1.69 -10.39 -25.55
C GLY A 137 1.40 -9.70 -26.88
N GLY A 138 1.54 -8.37 -26.98
CA GLY A 138 1.56 -7.68 -28.28
C GLY A 138 2.74 -8.16 -29.15
N PRO A 139 2.61 -8.12 -30.49
CA PRO A 139 3.70 -8.51 -31.37
C PRO A 139 4.97 -7.73 -31.04
N LEU A 140 6.11 -8.41 -30.97
CA LEU A 140 7.42 -7.75 -30.88
C LEU A 140 7.48 -6.67 -31.96
N PRO A 141 8.01 -5.46 -31.66
CA PRO A 141 8.19 -4.45 -32.69
C PRO A 141 8.99 -5.08 -33.83
N SER A 142 8.36 -5.21 -34.99
CA SER A 142 9.04 -5.65 -36.19
C SER A 142 10.22 -4.71 -36.41
N PHE A 143 11.44 -5.25 -36.46
CA PHE A 143 12.60 -4.46 -36.84
C PHE A 143 12.34 -3.84 -38.23
N PRO A 144 12.54 -2.53 -38.43
CA PRO A 144 12.45 -1.94 -39.76
C PRO A 144 13.54 -2.56 -40.63
N GLY A 145 13.16 -3.41 -41.60
CA GLY A 145 14.11 -4.02 -42.55
C GLY A 145 13.91 -5.50 -42.90
N GLY A 146 12.82 -6.14 -42.45
CA GLY A 146 12.45 -7.48 -42.96
C GLY A 146 11.78 -7.38 -44.33
N ASP A 147 12.56 -7.37 -45.41
CA ASP A 147 12.04 -7.43 -46.78
C ASP A 147 11.25 -8.72 -46.99
N ASP A 148 9.92 -8.62 -47.10
CA ASP A 148 9.04 -9.67 -47.60
C ASP A 148 9.35 -9.94 -49.08
N LYS A 149 10.33 -10.79 -49.34
CA LYS A 149 10.49 -11.45 -50.65
C LYS A 149 9.94 -12.86 -50.58
N ASN A 150 8.62 -12.98 -50.58
CA ASN A 150 7.97 -14.17 -51.08
C ASN A 150 7.37 -13.88 -52.46
N THR A 151 8.26 -13.79 -53.45
CA THR A 151 7.91 -13.92 -54.86
C THR A 151 7.48 -15.37 -55.09
N GLY A 152 6.17 -15.60 -55.21
CA GLY A 152 5.66 -16.90 -55.66
C GLY A 152 6.15 -17.22 -57.07
N PRO A 153 6.23 -18.50 -57.46
CA PRO A 153 6.36 -18.85 -58.86
C PRO A 153 4.97 -19.05 -59.47
N GLU A 154 4.65 -18.21 -60.46
CA GLU A 154 3.83 -18.67 -61.58
C GLU A 154 4.64 -19.67 -62.43
N ALA A 155 3.97 -20.74 -62.85
CA ALA A 155 4.01 -21.35 -64.20
C ALA A 155 4.00 -22.89 -64.15
N GLY A 156 3.09 -23.49 -64.92
CA GLY A 156 3.13 -24.89 -65.34
C GLY A 156 1.76 -25.54 -65.44
#